data_AF-A0A9J7EJD0-F1
#
_entry.id   AF-A0A9J7EJD0-F1
#
_cell.length_a   1.000
_cell.length_b   1.000
_cell.length_c   1.000
_cell.angle_alpha   90.00
_cell.angle_beta   90.00
_cell.angle_gamma   90.00
#
_symmetry.space_group_name_H-M   'P 1'
#
loop_
_entity.id
_entity.type
_entity.pdbx_description
1 polymer ?
#
loop_
_entity_poly.entity_id
_entity_poly.type
_entity_poly.pdbx_seq_one_letter_code
_entity_poly.pdbx_strand_id
1 'polypeptide(L)'
;METLAAFIVLCLLIADARIIPDNYSQERRALLDEETLTAVGGKQHLDEDETIANDILMKWKMNELNESYINPQHFNFSKHYFSYKKDIEKSKVYQIIKRMPKGAVLHVHSSLMLSANVLVKLTYEDHLYACYSHDDLRLYFSETTPDRPCPSKWDLVSELRNSSGDPAAFDSQLKKYFTLDKDDGEDYNFVDINTVWKRFDKVYFAIKSLISYRPVREKYWYETLQQFYDDNIMYIEIRSGLQSLYELDGTKHSRKYLLDLYKRVTEKFIETHPDFIGVKLIITKHRAQSIDQVLEALNMARRLKVEEPDMIAGFDLVGQEDIGRPLTDFLPALSEAKGDINFYLHAGETAWLGTSADENLVDAILLGSKRIGHGYALMKHPSLMSAVMKKDIALEVNVISNVVLSLVHDVRNHPLASYLAMGAPVVLSSDDPGAWSAEPVSHDFFVAFMGVASKHADLRMLKQLALNSITYSALDDEGKSRLLKVFNERWKRFVRDVITDVSLIDTNVI
;
A
#
# COMPACT_ATOMS: atom_id res chain seq x y z
N MET A 1 -27.88 -84.04 -39.88
CA MET A 1 -28.46 -82.69 -39.95
C MET A 1 -28.02 -81.93 -38.73
N GLU A 2 -27.08 -81.01 -38.93
CA GLU A 2 -27.03 -79.65 -38.34
C GLU A 2 -28.29 -79.27 -37.55
N THR A 3 -28.30 -78.65 -36.36
CA THR A 3 -27.48 -77.61 -35.73
C THR A 3 -28.07 -77.37 -34.34
N LEU A 4 -27.29 -77.06 -33.30
CA LEU A 4 -27.69 -75.98 -32.38
C LEU A 4 -26.50 -75.42 -31.60
N ALA A 5 -26.34 -74.11 -31.76
CA ALA A 5 -25.28 -73.27 -31.25
C ALA A 5 -25.29 -73.15 -29.72
N ALA A 6 -24.11 -73.27 -29.10
CA ALA A 6 -23.85 -72.73 -27.77
C ALA A 6 -23.07 -71.42 -27.96
N PHE A 7 -23.79 -70.31 -27.81
CA PHE A 7 -23.26 -68.96 -27.74
C PHE A 7 -22.26 -68.85 -26.57
N ILE A 8 -20.96 -68.74 -26.88
CA ILE A 8 -19.99 -68.16 -25.95
C ILE A 8 -20.09 -66.65 -26.13
N VAL A 9 -20.90 -66.00 -25.28
CA VAL A 9 -20.81 -64.55 -25.08
C VAL A 9 -19.53 -64.29 -24.31
N LEU A 10 -18.41 -64.21 -25.02
CA LEU A 10 -17.21 -63.58 -24.50
C LEU A 10 -17.47 -62.08 -24.54
N CYS A 11 -17.98 -61.53 -23.43
CA CYS A 11 -17.98 -60.09 -23.21
C CYS A 11 -16.53 -59.62 -23.21
N LEU A 12 -16.02 -59.25 -24.38
CA LEU A 12 -14.86 -58.39 -24.53
C LEU A 12 -15.26 -57.01 -23.98
N LEU A 13 -15.17 -56.86 -22.67
CA LEU A 13 -14.95 -55.56 -22.06
C LEU A 13 -13.54 -55.12 -22.49
N ILE A 14 -13.42 -54.61 -23.71
CA ILE A 14 -12.33 -53.72 -24.06
C ILE A 14 -12.60 -52.48 -23.24
N ALA A 15 -12.09 -52.45 -22.02
CA ALA A 15 -11.88 -51.19 -21.34
C ALA A 15 -10.93 -50.42 -22.26
N ASP A 16 -11.44 -49.39 -22.93
CA ASP A 16 -10.60 -48.36 -23.54
C ASP A 16 -9.79 -47.73 -22.41
N ALA A 17 -8.67 -48.36 -22.08
CA ALA A 17 -7.70 -47.82 -21.15
C ALA A 17 -7.19 -46.55 -21.83
N ARG A 18 -7.65 -45.39 -21.34
CA ARG A 18 -7.10 -44.10 -21.74
C ARG A 18 -5.67 -44.04 -21.23
N ILE A 19 -4.70 -44.34 -22.09
CA ILE A 19 -3.29 -44.28 -21.76
C ILE A 19 -2.84 -42.82 -21.85
N ILE A 20 -2.28 -42.30 -20.77
CA ILE A 20 -1.59 -40.99 -20.76
C ILE A 20 -0.26 -41.18 -21.50
N PRO A 21 0.10 -40.32 -22.48
CA PRO A 21 1.39 -40.42 -23.15
C PRO A 21 2.55 -40.41 -22.16
N ASP A 22 3.58 -41.22 -22.42
CA ASP A 22 4.70 -41.42 -21.48
C ASP A 22 5.42 -40.09 -21.10
N ASN A 23 5.45 -39.11 -22.01
CA ASN A 23 6.07 -37.79 -21.79
C ASN A 23 5.13 -36.74 -21.18
N TYR A 24 3.80 -36.95 -21.17
CA TYR A 24 2.84 -35.92 -20.76
C TYR A 24 3.08 -35.43 -19.33
N SER A 25 3.33 -36.36 -18.40
CA SER A 25 3.60 -36.02 -16.99
C SER A 25 4.87 -35.19 -16.82
N GLN A 26 5.87 -35.42 -17.68
CA GLN A 26 7.12 -34.67 -17.69
C GLN A 26 6.92 -33.26 -18.26
N GLU A 27 6.24 -33.15 -19.41
CA GLU A 27 5.92 -31.87 -20.05
C GLU A 27 5.06 -30.99 -19.14
N ARG A 28 4.04 -31.56 -18.51
CA ARG A 28 3.19 -30.85 -17.54
C ARG A 28 4.01 -30.31 -16.37
N ARG A 29 4.95 -31.11 -15.83
CA ARG A 29 5.81 -30.68 -14.73
C ARG A 29 6.75 -29.55 -15.17
N ALA A 30 7.35 -29.67 -16.36
CA ALA A 30 8.23 -28.65 -16.90
C ALA A 30 7.52 -27.29 -17.05
N LEU A 31 6.27 -27.27 -17.55
CA LEU A 31 5.48 -26.04 -17.66
C LEU A 31 5.17 -25.41 -16.29
N LEU A 32 4.80 -26.23 -15.28
CA LEU A 32 4.53 -25.72 -13.93
C LEU A 32 5.80 -25.20 -13.23
N ASP A 33 6.94 -25.85 -13.46
CA ASP A 33 8.22 -25.41 -12.95
C ASP A 33 8.64 -24.09 -13.62
N GLU A 34 8.38 -23.93 -14.93
CA GLU A 34 8.63 -22.68 -15.67
C GLU A 34 7.77 -21.52 -15.16
N GLU A 35 6.47 -21.73 -14.91
CA GLU A 35 5.60 -20.72 -14.29
C GLU A 35 6.13 -20.30 -12.91
N THR A 36 6.53 -21.27 -12.09
CA THR A 36 7.07 -21.02 -10.75
C THR A 36 8.39 -20.25 -10.82
N LEU A 37 9.27 -20.59 -11.76
CA LEU A 37 10.57 -19.95 -11.95
C LEU A 37 10.45 -18.52 -12.49
N THR A 38 9.43 -18.28 -13.32
CA THR A 38 9.17 -16.97 -13.94
C THR A 38 8.59 -15.98 -12.94
N ALA A 39 7.74 -16.45 -12.03
CA ALA A 39 7.08 -15.59 -11.05
C ALA A 39 8.06 -14.82 -10.14
N VAL A 40 7.57 -13.73 -9.53
CA VAL A 40 8.33 -12.93 -8.56
C VAL A 40 8.80 -13.81 -7.42
N GLY A 41 10.13 -13.86 -7.23
CA GLY A 41 10.78 -14.73 -6.25
C GLY A 41 11.10 -16.14 -6.73
N GLY A 42 10.61 -16.57 -7.91
CA GLY A 42 10.85 -17.92 -8.44
C GLY A 42 12.32 -18.32 -8.53
N LYS A 43 13.21 -17.34 -8.73
CA LYS A 43 14.68 -17.51 -8.81
C LYS A 43 15.41 -17.32 -7.47
N GLN A 44 14.70 -16.98 -6.39
CA GLN A 44 15.31 -16.85 -5.07
C GLN A 44 15.66 -18.23 -4.52
N HIS A 45 16.84 -18.31 -3.91
CA HIS A 45 17.28 -19.48 -3.18
C HIS A 45 16.91 -19.33 -1.71
N LEU A 46 16.37 -20.41 -1.13
CA LEU A 46 16.16 -20.53 0.30
C LEU A 46 17.26 -21.43 0.87
N ASP A 47 17.89 -20.98 1.95
CA ASP A 47 18.77 -21.84 2.76
C ASP A 47 17.95 -22.88 3.58
N GLU A 48 18.63 -23.69 4.39
CA GLU A 48 17.99 -24.75 5.18
C GLU A 48 16.95 -24.19 6.18
N ASP A 49 17.30 -23.13 6.92
CA ASP A 49 16.40 -22.51 7.90
C ASP A 49 15.22 -21.82 7.19
N GLU A 50 15.49 -21.15 6.08
CA GLU A 50 14.47 -20.52 5.24
C GLU A 50 13.51 -21.54 4.62
N THR A 51 14.02 -22.73 4.25
CA THR A 51 13.20 -23.83 3.74
C THR A 51 12.24 -24.33 4.83
N ILE A 52 12.72 -24.50 6.06
CA ILE A 52 11.86 -24.90 7.19
C ILE A 52 10.81 -23.82 7.49
N ALA A 53 11.21 -22.54 7.52
CA ALA A 53 10.29 -21.43 7.72
C ALA A 53 9.23 -21.35 6.60
N ASN A 54 9.65 -21.62 5.36
CA ASN A 54 8.76 -21.70 4.21
C ASN A 54 7.73 -22.82 4.37
N ASP A 55 8.15 -24.01 4.80
CA ASP A 55 7.24 -25.13 5.00
C ASP A 55 6.19 -24.83 6.08
N ILE A 56 6.57 -24.16 7.18
CA ILE A 56 5.65 -23.69 8.21
C ILE A 56 4.65 -22.68 7.63
N LEU A 57 5.13 -21.64 6.95
CA LEU A 57 4.29 -20.62 6.31
C LEU A 57 3.30 -21.26 5.32
N MET A 58 3.80 -22.15 4.47
CA MET A 58 3.02 -22.78 3.41
C MET A 58 2.01 -23.78 3.97
N LYS A 59 2.31 -24.49 5.06
CA LYS A 59 1.31 -25.30 5.78
C LYS A 59 0.10 -24.45 6.17
N TRP A 60 0.31 -23.30 6.80
CA TRP A 60 -0.77 -22.40 7.23
C TRP A 60 -1.52 -21.77 6.05
N LYS A 61 -0.78 -21.27 5.04
CA LYS A 61 -1.39 -20.74 3.81
C LYS A 61 -2.27 -21.77 3.12
N MET A 62 -1.78 -23.00 2.97
CA MET A 62 -2.54 -24.08 2.33
C MET A 62 -3.77 -24.43 3.14
N ASN A 63 -3.68 -24.49 4.46
CA ASN A 63 -4.82 -24.77 5.34
C ASN A 63 -5.93 -23.72 5.16
N GLU A 64 -5.59 -22.43 5.34
CA GLU A 64 -6.56 -21.32 5.25
C GLU A 64 -7.19 -21.21 3.84
N LEU A 65 -6.40 -21.40 2.78
CA LEU A 65 -6.89 -21.35 1.40
C LEU A 65 -7.70 -22.59 1.00
N ASN A 66 -7.33 -23.79 1.47
CA ASN A 66 -8.11 -25.01 1.21
C ASN A 66 -9.48 -24.95 1.86
N GLU A 67 -9.53 -24.53 3.13
CA GLU A 67 -10.79 -24.36 3.85
C GLU A 67 -11.71 -23.39 3.12
N SER A 68 -11.16 -22.27 2.66
CA SER A 68 -11.91 -21.28 1.90
C SER A 68 -12.33 -21.73 0.51
N TYR A 69 -11.51 -22.54 -0.17
CA TYR A 69 -11.85 -23.09 -1.49
C TYR A 69 -13.03 -24.06 -1.39
N ILE A 70 -13.10 -24.84 -0.30
CA ILE A 70 -14.23 -25.74 -0.01
C ILE A 70 -15.46 -24.93 0.45
N ASN A 71 -15.25 -23.83 1.18
CA ASN A 71 -16.29 -22.99 1.76
C ASN A 71 -16.27 -21.56 1.21
N PRO A 72 -16.62 -21.34 -0.07
CA PRO A 72 -16.48 -20.04 -0.73
C PRO A 72 -17.28 -18.91 -0.05
N GLN A 73 -18.35 -19.22 0.70
CA GLN A 73 -19.09 -18.25 1.50
C GLN A 73 -18.28 -17.60 2.62
N HIS A 74 -17.22 -18.28 3.09
CA HIS A 74 -16.29 -17.79 4.12
C HIS A 74 -14.99 -17.24 3.51
N PHE A 75 -14.86 -17.22 2.19
CA PHE A 75 -13.68 -16.67 1.55
C PHE A 75 -13.68 -15.14 1.62
N ASN A 76 -12.77 -14.61 2.42
CA ASN A 76 -12.69 -13.18 2.73
C ASN A 76 -12.28 -12.34 1.52
N PHE A 77 -11.34 -12.82 0.69
CA PHE A 77 -10.75 -12.03 -0.39
C PHE A 77 -11.67 -11.80 -1.60
N SER A 78 -12.86 -12.43 -1.66
CA SER A 78 -13.89 -12.12 -2.65
C SER A 78 -14.88 -11.04 -2.20
N LYS A 79 -14.66 -10.45 -1.03
CA LYS A 79 -15.50 -9.41 -0.42
C LYS A 79 -14.69 -8.13 -0.26
N HIS A 80 -15.37 -7.02 0.00
CA HIS A 80 -14.71 -5.75 0.30
C HIS A 80 -13.81 -5.85 1.56
N TYR A 81 -12.64 -5.23 1.53
CA TYR A 81 -11.62 -5.31 2.59
C TYR A 81 -12.17 -5.04 4.01
N PHE A 82 -13.02 -4.01 4.16
CA PHE A 82 -13.62 -3.67 5.46
C PHE A 82 -14.45 -4.79 6.09
N SER A 83 -15.03 -5.71 5.29
CA SER A 83 -15.87 -6.78 5.83
C SER A 83 -15.08 -7.86 6.57
N TYR A 84 -13.79 -8.02 6.26
CA TYR A 84 -12.96 -9.10 6.80
C TYR A 84 -11.69 -8.64 7.51
N LYS A 85 -11.35 -7.34 7.48
CA LYS A 85 -10.11 -6.84 8.10
C LYS A 85 -9.95 -7.21 9.58
N LYS A 86 -11.06 -7.29 10.32
CA LYS A 86 -11.08 -7.68 11.75
C LYS A 86 -10.73 -9.17 11.95
N ASP A 87 -10.82 -9.99 10.91
CA ASP A 87 -10.45 -11.40 10.94
C ASP A 87 -9.00 -11.65 10.52
N ILE A 88 -8.32 -10.67 9.89
CA ILE A 88 -6.92 -10.80 9.45
C ILE A 88 -6.01 -11.16 10.63
N GLU A 89 -6.21 -10.55 11.79
CA GLU A 89 -5.39 -10.81 12.99
C GLU A 89 -5.46 -12.26 13.50
N LYS A 90 -6.53 -12.98 13.16
CA LYS A 90 -6.72 -14.39 13.53
C LYS A 90 -5.90 -15.34 12.64
N SER A 91 -5.48 -14.89 11.45
CA SER A 91 -4.70 -15.71 10.52
C SER A 91 -3.29 -15.97 11.04
N LYS A 92 -2.85 -17.22 10.95
CA LYS A 92 -1.47 -17.61 11.29
C LYS A 92 -0.50 -17.10 10.25
N VAL A 93 -0.93 -17.07 8.97
CA VAL A 93 -0.15 -16.44 7.90
C VAL A 93 0.07 -14.96 8.18
N TYR A 94 -0.98 -14.24 8.61
CA TYR A 94 -0.84 -12.83 8.98
C TYR A 94 0.13 -12.63 10.15
N GLN A 95 0.05 -13.44 11.21
CA GLN A 95 0.96 -13.34 12.34
C GLN A 95 2.44 -13.50 11.93
N ILE A 96 2.72 -14.38 10.96
CA ILE A 96 4.06 -14.51 10.36
C ILE A 96 4.42 -13.25 9.56
N ILE A 97 3.53 -12.79 8.66
CA ILE A 97 3.77 -11.59 7.83
C ILE A 97 3.97 -10.34 8.68
N LYS A 98 3.24 -10.16 9.77
CA LYS A 98 3.36 -9.00 10.68
C LYS A 98 4.78 -8.88 11.23
N ARG A 99 5.40 -9.99 11.58
CA ARG A 99 6.79 -10.07 12.09
C ARG A 99 7.85 -9.90 11.00
N MET A 100 7.53 -10.19 9.74
CA MET A 100 8.48 -10.18 8.64
C MET A 100 9.06 -8.77 8.39
N PRO A 101 10.39 -8.61 8.26
CA PRO A 101 10.95 -7.35 7.79
C PRO A 101 10.59 -7.17 6.32
N LYS A 102 9.92 -6.06 5.98
CA LYS A 102 9.40 -5.80 4.63
C LYS A 102 10.32 -4.89 3.81
N GLY A 103 11.45 -4.47 4.39
CA GLY A 103 12.39 -3.54 3.76
C GLY A 103 11.91 -2.10 3.92
N ALA A 104 11.46 -1.52 2.82
CA ALA A 104 11.03 -0.14 2.72
C ALA A 104 9.56 -0.02 2.31
N VAL A 105 8.94 1.09 2.68
CA VAL A 105 7.66 1.53 2.10
C VAL A 105 7.93 2.65 1.11
N LEU A 106 7.57 2.43 -0.15
CA LEU A 106 7.95 3.32 -1.26
C LEU A 106 6.78 4.11 -1.84
N HIS A 107 5.55 3.94 -1.31
CA HIS A 107 4.35 4.64 -1.76
C HIS A 107 3.36 4.87 -0.62
N VAL A 108 3.49 6.03 0.03
CA VAL A 108 2.62 6.50 1.12
C VAL A 108 2.46 8.01 1.06
N HIS A 109 1.33 8.56 1.51
CA HIS A 109 1.11 10.00 1.53
C HIS A 109 1.16 10.57 2.94
N SER A 110 1.93 11.64 3.10
CA SER A 110 2.32 12.25 4.39
C SER A 110 1.19 12.72 5.33
N SER A 111 -0.08 12.59 4.93
CA SER A 111 -1.24 13.03 5.70
C SER A 111 -2.13 11.90 6.20
N LEU A 112 -2.08 10.69 5.62
CA LEU A 112 -3.06 9.63 5.89
C LEU A 112 -2.42 8.30 6.35
N MET A 113 -1.26 8.37 6.99
CA MET A 113 -0.49 7.21 7.41
C MET A 113 -0.93 6.64 8.78
N LEU A 114 -1.51 7.47 9.66
CA LEU A 114 -1.88 7.06 11.02
C LEU A 114 -3.34 6.62 11.12
N SER A 115 -3.58 5.60 11.94
CA SER A 115 -4.93 5.12 12.22
C SER A 115 -5.82 6.20 12.87
N ALA A 116 -7.12 6.10 12.61
CA ALA A 116 -8.12 7.00 13.19
C ALA A 116 -8.09 7.02 14.74
N ASN A 117 -7.75 5.90 15.39
CA ASN A 117 -7.60 5.82 16.85
C ASN A 117 -6.49 6.75 17.36
N VAL A 118 -5.38 6.81 16.64
CA VAL A 118 -4.23 7.65 17.00
C VAL A 118 -4.54 9.13 16.73
N LEU A 119 -5.22 9.41 15.61
CA LEU A 119 -5.68 10.76 15.29
C LEU A 119 -6.63 11.31 16.35
N VAL A 120 -7.56 10.50 16.88
CA VAL A 120 -8.43 10.90 18.00
C VAL A 120 -7.62 11.28 19.24
N LYS A 121 -6.53 10.56 19.57
CA LYS A 121 -5.65 10.95 20.69
C LYS A 121 -5.05 12.34 20.50
N LEU A 122 -4.69 12.73 19.27
CA LEU A 122 -4.18 14.07 18.97
C LEU A 122 -5.25 15.18 19.12
N THR A 123 -6.53 14.83 19.27
CA THR A 123 -7.61 15.79 19.53
C THR A 123 -7.83 16.10 21.02
N TYR A 124 -6.98 15.56 21.89
CA TYR A 124 -6.90 15.91 23.30
C TYR A 124 -5.95 17.10 23.57
N GLU A 125 -5.25 17.57 22.54
CA GLU A 125 -4.45 18.79 22.64
C GLU A 125 -5.34 20.00 22.95
N ASP A 126 -4.86 20.87 23.83
CA ASP A 126 -5.56 22.09 24.22
C ASP A 126 -5.80 23.00 23.01
N HIS A 127 -6.79 23.90 23.15
CA HIS A 127 -7.09 24.93 22.15
C HIS A 127 -7.59 24.43 20.80
N LEU A 128 -7.99 23.16 20.69
CA LEU A 128 -8.58 22.60 19.50
C LEU A 128 -10.06 22.95 19.37
N TYR A 129 -10.43 23.65 18.32
CA TYR A 129 -11.82 23.92 17.94
C TYR A 129 -12.26 23.00 16.80
N ALA A 130 -13.53 22.59 16.86
CA ALA A 130 -14.21 21.87 15.79
C ALA A 130 -15.32 22.73 15.18
N CYS A 131 -15.45 22.64 13.86
CA CYS A 131 -16.54 23.18 13.08
C CYS A 131 -17.17 22.03 12.28
N TYR A 132 -18.42 21.70 12.61
CA TYR A 132 -19.19 20.64 11.94
C TYR A 132 -20.07 21.22 10.83
N SER A 133 -20.20 20.51 9.71
CA SER A 133 -21.11 20.88 8.63
C SER A 133 -21.68 19.64 7.97
N HIS A 134 -22.91 19.26 8.31
CA HIS A 134 -23.55 18.00 7.90
C HIS A 134 -22.61 16.81 8.18
N ASP A 135 -21.89 16.32 7.15
CA ASP A 135 -20.98 15.19 7.18
C ASP A 135 -19.49 15.59 6.98
N ASP A 136 -19.16 16.87 7.14
CA ASP A 136 -17.79 17.40 7.15
C ASP A 136 -17.34 17.85 8.54
N LEU A 137 -16.04 17.70 8.81
CA LEU A 137 -15.36 18.19 10.00
C LEU A 137 -14.17 19.08 9.61
N ARG A 138 -14.09 20.26 10.21
CA ARG A 138 -12.91 21.12 10.17
C ARG A 138 -12.39 21.34 11.58
N LEU A 139 -11.08 21.21 11.74
CA LEU A 139 -10.38 21.39 13.00
C LEU A 139 -9.43 22.58 12.91
N TYR A 140 -9.29 23.33 14.00
CA TYR A 140 -8.39 24.48 14.03
C TYR A 140 -7.92 24.76 15.46
N PHE A 141 -6.61 24.98 15.64
CA PHE A 141 -6.02 25.34 16.92
C PHE A 141 -5.97 26.86 17.08
N SER A 142 -6.46 27.41 18.19
CA SER A 142 -6.51 28.86 18.43
C SER A 142 -6.69 29.18 19.92
N GLU A 143 -6.07 30.25 20.43
CA GLU A 143 -6.26 30.67 21.83
C GLU A 143 -7.70 31.11 22.13
N THR A 144 -8.33 31.75 21.15
CA THR A 144 -9.72 32.22 21.20
C THR A 144 -10.55 31.56 20.12
N THR A 145 -11.88 31.69 20.21
CA THR A 145 -12.78 31.23 19.15
C THR A 145 -12.32 31.75 17.78
N PRO A 146 -12.05 30.86 16.79
CA PRO A 146 -11.50 31.26 15.51
C PRO A 146 -12.39 32.23 14.74
N ASP A 147 -11.82 33.34 14.27
CA ASP A 147 -12.46 34.23 13.30
C ASP A 147 -12.28 33.68 11.87
N ARG A 148 -12.94 32.56 11.59
CA ARG A 148 -12.88 31.86 10.31
C ARG A 148 -14.26 31.35 9.89
N PRO A 149 -14.55 31.30 8.57
CA PRO A 149 -15.83 30.78 8.09
C PRO A 149 -16.10 29.35 8.58
N CYS A 150 -17.18 29.20 9.33
CA CYS A 150 -17.74 27.93 9.75
C CYS A 150 -19.23 27.89 9.39
N PRO A 151 -19.71 26.86 8.68
CA PRO A 151 -21.15 26.74 8.36
C PRO A 151 -22.06 26.65 9.60
N SER A 152 -21.51 26.24 10.75
CA SER A 152 -22.17 26.22 12.05
C SER A 152 -21.52 27.24 12.99
N LYS A 153 -20.76 26.78 13.98
CA LYS A 153 -19.95 27.58 14.89
C LYS A 153 -18.68 26.81 15.24
N TRP A 154 -17.66 27.53 15.71
CA TRP A 154 -16.47 26.92 16.28
C TRP A 154 -16.72 26.62 17.76
N ASP A 155 -16.66 25.35 18.13
CA ASP A 155 -16.79 24.89 19.50
C ASP A 155 -15.49 24.24 19.97
N LEU A 156 -15.11 24.46 21.23
CA LEU A 156 -13.90 23.87 21.79
C LEU A 156 -14.10 22.37 21.99
N VAL A 157 -13.22 21.55 21.42
CA VAL A 157 -13.37 20.08 21.43
C VAL A 157 -13.35 19.52 22.85
N SER A 158 -12.58 20.10 23.76
CA SER A 158 -12.58 19.69 25.17
C SER A 158 -13.93 19.95 25.86
N GLU A 159 -14.61 21.07 25.55
CA GLU A 159 -15.95 21.35 26.06
C GLU A 159 -17.00 20.43 25.45
N LEU A 160 -16.95 20.19 24.13
CA LEU A 160 -17.83 19.24 23.46
C LEU A 160 -17.70 17.83 24.05
N ARG A 161 -16.45 17.39 24.28
CA ARG A 161 -16.16 16.09 24.87
C ARG A 161 -16.64 16.00 26.32
N ASN A 162 -16.42 17.04 27.14
CA ASN A 162 -16.85 17.04 28.54
C ASN A 162 -18.38 17.14 28.68
N SER A 163 -19.05 17.86 27.78
CA SER A 163 -20.50 18.07 27.81
C SER A 163 -21.31 16.95 27.14
N SER A 164 -20.65 15.99 26.46
CA SER A 164 -21.35 14.92 25.74
C SER A 164 -22.06 13.90 26.66
N GLY A 165 -21.68 13.84 27.94
CA GLY A 165 -22.14 12.82 28.89
C GLY A 165 -21.53 11.43 28.69
N ASP A 166 -20.89 11.19 27.53
CA ASP A 166 -20.14 9.98 27.20
C ASP A 166 -18.95 10.36 26.28
N PRO A 167 -17.76 10.62 26.86
CA PRO A 167 -16.57 10.95 26.09
C PRO A 167 -16.12 9.84 25.13
N ALA A 168 -16.35 8.57 25.48
CA ALA A 168 -15.96 7.44 24.63
C ALA A 168 -16.85 7.35 23.38
N ALA A 169 -18.16 7.58 23.54
CA ALA A 169 -19.07 7.69 22.40
C ALA A 169 -18.73 8.90 21.51
N PHE A 170 -18.38 10.05 22.11
CA PHE A 170 -17.93 11.23 21.36
C PHE A 170 -16.68 10.91 20.51
N ASP A 171 -15.66 10.32 21.12
CA ASP A 171 -14.42 9.94 20.44
C ASP A 171 -14.67 8.91 19.32
N SER A 172 -15.61 7.97 19.53
CA SER A 172 -16.04 7.02 18.51
C SER A 172 -16.72 7.69 17.31
N GLN A 173 -17.50 8.76 17.52
CA GLN A 173 -18.06 9.54 16.41
C GLN A 173 -16.98 10.36 15.70
N LEU A 174 -16.05 10.96 16.45
CA LEU A 174 -14.95 11.74 15.89
C LEU A 174 -14.05 10.87 14.99
N LYS A 175 -13.79 9.63 15.42
CA LYS A 175 -13.02 8.63 14.67
C LYS A 175 -13.54 8.45 13.23
N LYS A 176 -14.86 8.49 13.01
CA LYS A 176 -15.48 8.27 11.69
C LYS A 176 -15.12 9.33 10.65
N TYR A 177 -14.67 10.52 11.07
CA TYR A 177 -14.19 11.56 10.15
C TYR A 177 -12.76 11.32 9.66
N PHE A 178 -12.05 10.34 10.23
CA PHE A 178 -10.64 10.07 9.94
C PHE A 178 -10.41 8.76 9.19
N THR A 179 -11.47 8.10 8.71
CA THR A 179 -11.38 6.82 7.99
C THR A 179 -12.56 6.66 7.05
N LEU A 180 -12.39 5.87 5.99
CA LEU A 180 -13.47 5.41 5.13
C LEU A 180 -14.22 4.19 5.69
N ASP A 181 -13.64 3.51 6.67
CA ASP A 181 -14.27 2.41 7.40
C ASP A 181 -15.35 2.94 8.35
N LYS A 182 -16.58 2.96 7.88
CA LYS A 182 -17.78 3.19 8.69
C LYS A 182 -18.36 1.85 9.14
N ASP A 183 -18.42 1.64 10.45
CA ASP A 183 -19.01 0.47 11.11
C ASP A 183 -20.56 0.39 10.97
N ASP A 184 -21.19 1.19 10.11
CA ASP A 184 -22.65 1.42 10.08
C ASP A 184 -23.43 0.54 9.09
N GLY A 185 -22.80 -0.46 8.48
CA GLY A 185 -23.48 -1.37 7.56
C GLY A 185 -23.78 -0.73 6.20
N GLU A 186 -23.12 0.39 5.84
CA GLU A 186 -23.09 0.86 4.45
C GLU A 186 -22.56 -0.27 3.53
N ASP A 187 -23.28 -0.54 2.45
CA ASP A 187 -22.90 -1.55 1.47
C ASP A 187 -21.75 -1.02 0.60
N TYR A 188 -20.51 -1.32 1.00
CA TYR A 188 -19.30 -1.02 0.23
C TYR A 188 -19.25 -1.72 -1.13
N ASN A 189 -20.13 -2.69 -1.40
CA ASN A 189 -20.04 -3.48 -2.63
C ASN A 189 -20.46 -2.70 -3.89
N PHE A 190 -21.03 -1.48 -3.77
CA PHE A 190 -21.58 -0.75 -4.93
C PHE A 190 -21.38 0.77 -4.92
N VAL A 191 -20.34 1.28 -4.24
CA VAL A 191 -20.01 2.71 -4.30
C VAL A 191 -19.18 2.98 -5.56
N ASP A 192 -19.67 3.87 -6.43
CA ASP A 192 -18.92 4.27 -7.62
C ASP A 192 -17.64 5.05 -7.25
N ILE A 193 -16.65 5.01 -8.14
CA ILE A 193 -15.32 5.60 -7.92
C ILE A 193 -15.40 7.10 -7.53
N ASN A 194 -16.27 7.89 -8.16
CA ASN A 194 -16.37 9.32 -7.86
C ASN A 194 -16.98 9.57 -6.48
N THR A 195 -17.94 8.76 -6.06
CA THR A 195 -18.54 8.86 -4.73
C THR A 195 -17.53 8.51 -3.64
N VAL A 196 -16.72 7.45 -3.81
CA VAL A 196 -15.70 7.11 -2.81
C VAL A 196 -14.57 8.14 -2.76
N TRP A 197 -14.12 8.68 -3.90
CA TRP A 197 -13.15 9.77 -3.93
C TRP A 197 -13.64 11.03 -3.20
N LYS A 198 -14.92 11.42 -3.35
CA LYS A 198 -15.49 12.53 -2.58
C LYS A 198 -15.45 12.28 -1.06
N ARG A 199 -15.68 11.03 -0.63
CA ARG A 199 -15.59 10.66 0.80
C ARG A 199 -14.14 10.68 1.28
N PHE A 200 -13.23 10.19 0.46
CA PHE A 200 -11.80 10.20 0.73
C PHE A 200 -11.26 11.63 0.90
N ASP A 201 -11.68 12.55 0.03
CA ASP A 201 -11.35 13.98 0.16
C ASP A 201 -11.80 14.56 1.51
N LYS A 202 -13.00 14.21 1.99
CA LYS A 202 -13.48 14.66 3.31
C LYS A 202 -12.57 14.17 4.44
N VAL A 203 -12.18 12.90 4.42
CA VAL A 203 -11.23 12.32 5.38
C VAL A 203 -9.89 13.06 5.31
N TYR A 204 -9.38 13.28 4.10
CA TYR A 204 -8.14 14.03 3.89
C TYR A 204 -8.22 15.45 4.46
N PHE A 205 -9.28 16.21 4.19
CA PHE A 205 -9.40 17.58 4.69
C PHE A 205 -9.58 17.64 6.21
N ALA A 206 -10.33 16.70 6.81
CA ALA A 206 -10.46 16.60 8.25
C ALA A 206 -9.08 16.37 8.90
N ILE A 207 -8.34 15.36 8.45
CA ILE A 207 -7.02 15.03 8.98
C ILE A 207 -6.03 16.17 8.73
N LYS A 208 -6.00 16.72 7.51
CA LYS A 208 -5.14 17.87 7.17
C LYS A 208 -5.37 19.05 8.09
N SER A 209 -6.61 19.34 8.46
CA SER A 209 -6.95 20.46 9.35
C SER A 209 -6.37 20.28 10.76
N LEU A 210 -6.34 19.04 11.27
CA LEU A 210 -5.71 18.67 12.54
C LEU A 210 -4.17 18.82 12.47
N ILE A 211 -3.55 18.26 11.44
CA ILE A 211 -2.08 18.15 11.34
C ILE A 211 -1.40 19.35 10.65
N SER A 212 -2.12 20.45 10.44
CA SER A 212 -1.55 21.71 9.97
C SER A 212 -1.00 22.57 11.11
N TYR A 213 -1.39 22.28 12.35
CA TYR A 213 -0.82 22.91 13.54
C TYR A 213 0.55 22.29 13.86
N ARG A 214 1.57 23.14 14.04
CA ARG A 214 2.98 22.70 14.08
C ARG A 214 3.28 21.69 15.19
N PRO A 215 2.89 21.87 16.47
CA PRO A 215 3.13 20.88 17.52
C PRO A 215 2.47 19.52 17.23
N VAL A 216 1.25 19.52 16.70
CA VAL A 216 0.54 18.28 16.34
C VAL A 216 1.19 17.58 15.17
N ARG A 217 1.68 18.33 14.17
CA ARG A 217 2.43 17.76 13.04
C ARG A 217 3.71 17.04 13.51
N GLU A 218 4.41 17.59 14.50
CA GLU A 218 5.59 16.96 15.09
C GLU A 218 5.24 15.64 15.80
N LYS A 219 4.18 15.62 16.62
CA LYS A 219 3.67 14.40 17.27
C LYS A 219 3.22 13.35 16.26
N TYR A 220 2.44 13.77 15.26
CA TYR A 220 1.98 12.92 14.16
C TYR A 220 3.14 12.25 13.45
N TRP A 221 4.21 13.00 13.14
CA TRP A 221 5.31 12.44 12.39
C TRP A 221 6.13 11.44 13.21
N TYR A 222 6.41 11.74 14.48
CA TYR A 222 7.11 10.77 15.35
C TYR A 222 6.32 9.46 15.49
N GLU A 223 5.01 9.56 15.73
CA GLU A 223 4.13 8.40 15.83
C GLU A 223 4.05 7.60 14.51
N THR A 224 4.13 8.30 13.37
CA THR A 224 4.21 7.66 12.05
C THR A 224 5.47 6.80 11.92
N LEU A 225 6.63 7.35 12.29
CA LEU A 225 7.89 6.61 12.28
C LEU A 225 7.81 5.39 13.19
N GLN A 226 7.25 5.54 14.40
CA GLN A 226 7.07 4.44 15.34
C GLN A 226 6.20 3.31 14.77
N GLN A 227 5.02 3.61 14.24
CA GLN A 227 4.11 2.57 13.74
C GLN A 227 4.69 1.80 12.55
N PHE A 228 5.35 2.50 11.62
CA PHE A 228 6.00 1.83 10.50
C PHE A 228 7.21 1.00 10.96
N TYR A 229 7.99 1.50 11.91
CA TYR A 229 9.08 0.75 12.51
C TYR A 229 8.59 -0.52 13.23
N ASP A 230 7.50 -0.42 13.98
CA ASP A 230 6.84 -1.54 14.66
C ASP A 230 6.24 -2.55 13.67
N ASP A 231 5.86 -2.12 12.47
CA ASP A 231 5.47 -2.98 11.35
C ASP A 231 6.66 -3.57 10.56
N ASN A 232 7.87 -3.38 11.10
CA ASN A 232 9.15 -3.87 10.61
C ASN A 232 9.57 -3.27 9.25
N ILE A 233 9.30 -1.97 9.09
CA ILE A 233 9.81 -1.12 7.99
C ILE A 233 11.06 -0.37 8.47
N MET A 234 12.09 -0.33 7.63
CA MET A 234 13.38 0.27 7.95
C MET A 234 13.62 1.58 7.19
N TYR A 235 12.82 1.91 6.18
CA TYR A 235 12.98 3.10 5.35
C TYR A 235 11.65 3.52 4.71
N ILE A 236 11.40 4.82 4.57
CA ILE A 236 10.13 5.37 4.10
C ILE A 236 10.36 6.41 3.00
N GLU A 237 9.59 6.34 1.90
CA GLU A 237 9.45 7.42 0.93
C GLU A 237 8.03 7.97 0.92
N ILE A 238 7.87 9.22 1.35
CA ILE A 238 6.54 9.86 1.45
C ILE A 238 6.27 10.81 0.28
N ARG A 239 5.02 10.82 -0.18
CA ARG A 239 4.48 11.91 -1.01
C ARG A 239 4.07 13.07 -0.11
N SER A 240 4.64 14.24 -0.35
CA SER A 240 4.30 15.43 0.42
C SER A 240 4.23 16.69 -0.43
N GLY A 241 3.12 17.43 -0.30
CA GLY A 241 2.97 18.76 -0.90
C GLY A 241 3.65 19.89 -0.10
N LEU A 242 4.34 19.56 1.01
CA LEU A 242 4.98 20.50 1.93
C LEU A 242 4.08 21.69 2.30
N GLN A 243 2.90 21.41 2.86
CA GLN A 243 1.99 22.47 3.28
C GLN A 243 2.59 23.36 4.38
N SER A 244 2.23 24.64 4.38
CA SER A 244 2.58 25.55 5.46
C SER A 244 1.95 25.10 6.78
N LEU A 245 2.76 25.08 7.84
CA LEU A 245 2.30 24.89 9.20
C LEU A 245 1.99 26.24 9.85
N TYR A 246 1.23 26.22 10.93
CA TYR A 246 0.96 27.41 11.74
C TYR A 246 1.16 27.17 13.23
N GLU A 247 1.40 28.25 13.98
CA GLU A 247 1.44 28.30 15.44
C GLU A 247 0.12 28.84 16.00
N LEU A 248 -0.06 28.73 17.32
CA LEU A 248 -1.31 29.07 17.99
C LEU A 248 -1.68 30.56 17.85
N ASP A 249 -0.68 31.43 17.78
CA ASP A 249 -0.81 32.88 17.54
C ASP A 249 -1.15 33.25 16.08
N GLY A 250 -1.28 32.25 15.20
CA GLY A 250 -1.55 32.42 13.78
C GLY A 250 -0.32 32.61 12.89
N THR A 251 0.89 32.63 13.45
CA THR A 251 2.14 32.68 12.69
C THR A 251 2.21 31.51 11.72
N LYS A 252 2.49 31.78 10.45
CA LYS A 252 2.62 30.75 9.40
C LYS A 252 4.07 30.53 9.04
N HIS A 253 4.45 29.26 8.94
CA HIS A 253 5.78 28.84 8.52
C HIS A 253 5.87 28.68 7.00
N SER A 254 7.08 28.83 6.48
CA SER A 254 7.40 28.51 5.09
C SER A 254 7.19 27.01 4.82
N ARG A 255 7.06 26.63 3.54
CA ARG A 255 6.97 25.21 3.15
C ARG A 255 8.23 24.41 3.53
N LYS A 256 9.41 25.03 3.47
CA LYS A 256 10.69 24.40 3.87
C LYS A 256 10.70 24.05 5.36
N TYR A 257 9.98 24.78 6.20
CA TYR A 257 9.89 24.44 7.63
C TYR A 257 9.38 23.02 7.86
N LEU A 258 8.39 22.55 7.09
CA LEU A 258 7.87 21.19 7.23
C LEU A 258 8.92 20.14 6.80
N LEU A 259 9.72 20.42 5.77
CA LEU A 259 10.86 19.59 5.41
C LEU A 259 11.87 19.49 6.56
N ASP A 260 12.24 20.63 7.15
CA ASP A 260 13.22 20.69 8.25
C ASP A 260 12.67 20.00 9.51
N LEU A 261 11.34 20.09 9.76
CA LEU A 261 10.66 19.34 10.82
C LEU A 261 10.76 17.84 10.59
N TYR A 262 10.46 17.35 9.37
CA TYR A 262 10.57 15.93 9.05
C TYR A 262 12.00 15.42 9.28
N LYS A 263 13.00 16.16 8.77
CA LYS A 263 14.42 15.84 8.96
C LYS A 263 14.79 15.73 10.44
N ARG A 264 14.55 16.80 11.22
CA ARG A 264 14.92 16.87 12.65
C ARG A 264 14.25 15.78 13.49
N VAL A 265 12.96 15.51 13.26
CA VAL A 265 12.23 14.48 14.02
C VAL A 265 12.70 13.08 13.62
N THR A 266 12.99 12.85 12.33
CA THR A 266 13.56 11.57 11.86
C THR A 266 14.97 11.34 12.41
N GLU A 267 15.83 12.35 12.42
CA GLU A 267 17.16 12.27 13.04
C GLU A 267 17.06 11.88 14.52
N LYS A 268 16.17 12.53 15.26
CA LYS A 268 15.88 12.18 16.67
C LYS A 268 15.34 10.76 16.84
N PHE A 269 14.52 10.28 15.91
CA PHE A 269 14.00 8.91 15.95
C PHE A 269 15.11 7.87 15.73
N ILE A 270 16.05 8.16 14.83
CA ILE A 270 17.20 7.29 14.52
C ILE A 270 18.15 7.17 15.71
N GLU A 271 18.30 8.21 16.54
CA GLU A 271 19.13 8.14 17.76
C GLU A 271 18.71 6.99 18.70
N THR A 272 17.41 6.67 18.75
CA THR A 272 16.88 5.56 19.56
C THR A 272 16.58 4.30 18.74
N HIS A 273 16.58 4.40 17.41
CA HIS A 273 16.34 3.29 16.47
C HIS A 273 17.42 3.27 15.39
N PRO A 274 18.67 2.91 15.72
CA PRO A 274 19.82 3.06 14.82
C PRO A 274 19.78 2.16 13.57
N ASP A 275 18.87 1.19 13.54
CA ASP A 275 18.62 0.32 12.39
C ASP A 275 17.45 0.82 11.51
N PHE A 276 16.83 1.95 11.84
CA PHE A 276 15.99 2.72 10.93
C PHE A 276 16.88 3.61 10.03
N ILE A 277 16.77 3.44 8.72
CA ILE A 277 17.68 4.04 7.72
C ILE A 277 17.37 5.51 7.45
N GLY A 278 16.10 5.90 7.56
CA GLY A 278 15.64 7.28 7.39
C GLY A 278 14.43 7.43 6.48
N VAL A 279 14.24 8.64 5.97
CA VAL A 279 13.10 9.02 5.13
C VAL A 279 13.56 9.90 3.97
N LYS A 280 12.94 9.72 2.79
CA LYS A 280 12.98 10.71 1.70
C LYS A 280 11.58 11.17 1.30
N LEU A 281 11.51 12.35 0.70
CA LEU A 281 10.30 12.99 0.24
C LEU A 281 10.25 13.02 -1.28
N ILE A 282 9.08 12.69 -1.80
CA ILE A 282 8.67 12.97 -3.16
C ILE A 282 7.73 14.17 -3.08
N ILE A 283 8.14 15.29 -3.66
CA ILE A 283 7.37 16.53 -3.63
C ILE A 283 6.18 16.39 -4.58
N THR A 284 4.99 16.73 -4.10
CA THR A 284 3.78 16.53 -4.90
C THR A 284 2.99 17.80 -5.15
N LYS A 285 2.22 17.77 -6.25
CA LYS A 285 1.14 18.72 -6.50
C LYS A 285 -0.11 17.98 -6.95
N HIS A 286 -1.27 18.48 -6.55
CA HIS A 286 -2.55 17.90 -6.97
C HIS A 286 -2.77 18.13 -8.48
N ARG A 287 -3.15 17.09 -9.23
CA ARG A 287 -3.27 17.14 -10.69
C ARG A 287 -4.44 17.97 -11.20
N ALA A 288 -5.41 18.32 -10.36
CA ALA A 288 -6.45 19.30 -10.72
C ALA A 288 -5.96 20.76 -10.73
N GLN A 289 -4.70 21.04 -10.41
CA GLN A 289 -4.15 22.40 -10.35
C GLN A 289 -3.70 22.90 -11.73
N SER A 290 -3.51 24.22 -11.87
CA SER A 290 -3.03 24.81 -13.12
C SER A 290 -1.58 24.40 -13.42
N ILE A 291 -1.16 24.51 -14.69
CA ILE A 291 0.23 24.22 -15.06
C ILE A 291 1.22 25.13 -14.32
N ASP A 292 0.88 26.40 -14.08
CA ASP A 292 1.72 27.33 -13.33
C ASP A 292 1.94 26.88 -11.88
N GLN A 293 0.89 26.36 -11.24
CA GLN A 293 0.97 25.85 -9.87
C GLN A 293 1.76 24.53 -9.79
N VAL A 294 1.69 23.70 -10.84
CA VAL A 294 2.54 22.49 -10.96
C VAL A 294 3.99 22.89 -11.21
N LEU A 295 4.25 23.86 -12.08
CA LEU A 295 5.58 24.38 -12.36
C LEU A 295 6.21 25.03 -11.11
N GLU A 296 5.44 25.77 -10.30
CA GLU A 296 5.88 26.30 -9.02
C GLU A 296 6.36 25.17 -8.08
N ALA A 297 5.56 24.11 -7.96
CA ALA A 297 5.88 22.96 -7.10
C ALA A 297 7.09 22.17 -7.63
N LEU A 298 7.19 21.98 -8.95
CA LEU A 298 8.30 21.29 -9.60
C LEU A 298 9.62 22.08 -9.46
N ASN A 299 9.57 23.40 -9.63
CA ASN A 299 10.74 24.26 -9.41
C ASN A 299 11.15 24.29 -7.93
N MET A 300 10.20 24.26 -7.00
CA MET A 300 10.49 24.07 -5.58
C MET A 300 11.18 22.71 -5.34
N ALA A 301 10.70 21.64 -5.96
CA ALA A 301 11.30 20.31 -5.84
C ALA A 301 12.74 20.27 -6.38
N ARG A 302 13.00 20.88 -7.55
CA ARG A 302 14.36 21.01 -8.13
C ARG A 302 15.30 21.77 -7.20
N ARG A 303 14.87 22.91 -6.66
CA ARG A 303 15.68 23.68 -5.69
C ARG A 303 15.97 22.88 -4.43
N LEU A 304 14.95 22.29 -3.81
CA LEU A 304 15.12 21.49 -2.60
C LEU A 304 15.96 20.24 -2.84
N LYS A 305 15.96 19.66 -4.05
CA LYS A 305 16.84 18.54 -4.41
C LYS A 305 18.32 18.94 -4.41
N VAL A 306 18.64 20.16 -4.82
CA VAL A 306 20.00 20.70 -4.77
C VAL A 306 20.39 21.06 -3.32
N GLU A 307 19.48 21.68 -2.57
CA GLU A 307 19.73 22.12 -1.19
C GLU A 307 19.81 20.95 -0.19
N GLU A 308 18.96 19.93 -0.35
CA GLU A 308 18.80 18.81 0.58
C GLU A 308 18.74 17.47 -0.20
N PRO A 309 19.82 17.09 -0.91
CA PRO A 309 19.85 15.92 -1.80
C PRO A 309 19.54 14.61 -1.08
N ASP A 310 19.82 14.54 0.22
CA ASP A 310 19.59 13.40 1.08
C ASP A 310 18.13 13.28 1.53
N MET A 311 17.34 14.36 1.48
CA MET A 311 15.93 14.34 1.86
C MET A 311 14.99 14.28 0.66
N ILE A 312 15.35 14.82 -0.50
CA ILE A 312 14.45 14.86 -1.67
C ILE A 312 14.75 13.72 -2.63
N ALA A 313 13.77 12.86 -2.87
CA ALA A 313 13.83 11.81 -3.88
C ALA A 313 13.44 12.34 -5.27
N GLY A 314 12.33 13.06 -5.37
CA GLY A 314 11.80 13.48 -6.67
C GLY A 314 10.49 14.24 -6.64
N PHE A 315 9.73 14.15 -7.73
CA PHE A 315 8.43 14.80 -7.94
C PHE A 315 7.34 13.83 -8.41
N ASP A 316 6.09 14.13 -8.05
CA ASP A 316 4.90 13.36 -8.41
C ASP A 316 3.64 14.25 -8.52
N LEU A 317 2.63 13.79 -9.27
CA LEU A 317 1.30 14.40 -9.37
C LEU A 317 0.27 13.45 -8.75
N VAL A 318 -0.54 13.98 -7.82
CA VAL A 318 -1.47 13.18 -7.01
C VAL A 318 -2.93 13.61 -7.21
N GLY A 319 -3.86 12.81 -6.70
CA GLY A 319 -5.32 13.03 -6.78
C GLY A 319 -5.97 12.16 -7.85
N GLN A 320 -7.30 12.11 -7.82
CA GLN A 320 -8.09 11.21 -8.67
C GLN A 320 -7.71 11.34 -10.15
N GLU A 321 -7.26 10.23 -10.75
CA GLU A 321 -6.75 10.21 -12.11
C GLU A 321 -7.84 10.34 -13.18
N ASP A 322 -8.96 9.62 -13.01
CA ASP A 322 -10.07 9.53 -13.99
C ASP A 322 -10.65 10.90 -14.40
N ILE A 323 -10.84 11.80 -13.44
CA ILE A 323 -11.41 13.14 -13.66
C ILE A 323 -10.37 14.25 -13.53
N GLY A 324 -9.11 13.87 -13.25
CA GLY A 324 -7.99 14.77 -13.11
C GLY A 324 -7.42 15.19 -14.47
N ARG A 325 -6.47 16.12 -14.44
CA ARG A 325 -5.73 16.47 -15.66
C ARG A 325 -4.68 15.39 -15.93
N PRO A 326 -4.55 14.92 -17.19
CA PRO A 326 -3.55 13.93 -17.56
C PRO A 326 -2.13 14.50 -17.53
N LEU A 327 -1.11 13.66 -17.63
CA LEU A 327 0.29 14.08 -17.69
C LEU A 327 0.59 14.91 -18.94
N THR A 328 -0.10 14.65 -20.05
CA THR A 328 -0.02 15.42 -21.29
C THR A 328 -0.24 16.93 -21.08
N ASP A 329 -1.14 17.30 -20.16
CA ASP A 329 -1.45 18.68 -19.78
C ASP A 329 -0.28 19.42 -19.10
N PHE A 330 0.71 18.68 -18.61
CA PHE A 330 1.87 19.21 -17.87
C PHE A 330 3.20 18.93 -18.58
N LEU A 331 3.18 18.33 -19.79
CA LEU A 331 4.39 17.95 -20.51
C LEU A 331 5.41 19.07 -20.67
N PRO A 332 5.06 20.35 -20.97
CA PRO A 332 6.07 21.40 -21.05
C PRO A 332 6.90 21.53 -19.77
N ALA A 333 6.26 21.48 -18.60
CA ALA A 333 6.94 21.57 -17.31
C ALA A 333 7.70 20.26 -16.97
N LEU A 334 7.07 19.11 -17.16
CA LEU A 334 7.65 17.81 -16.81
C LEU A 334 8.82 17.44 -17.72
N SER A 335 8.73 17.74 -19.02
CA SER A 335 9.80 17.45 -19.97
C SER A 335 11.02 18.35 -19.77
N GLU A 336 10.83 19.62 -19.39
CA GLU A 336 11.93 20.52 -19.05
C GLU A 336 12.71 20.03 -17.82
N ALA A 337 12.01 19.54 -16.80
CA ALA A 337 12.64 19.05 -15.57
C ALA A 337 13.24 17.63 -15.70
N LYS A 338 13.03 16.96 -16.85
CA LYS A 338 13.53 15.61 -17.07
C LYS A 338 15.06 15.61 -17.07
N GLY A 339 15.64 14.88 -16.12
CA GLY A 339 17.10 14.78 -15.93
C GLY A 339 17.60 15.59 -14.73
N ASP A 340 16.87 16.63 -14.31
CA ASP A 340 17.20 17.43 -13.14
C ASP A 340 16.60 16.86 -11.86
N ILE A 341 15.46 16.17 -11.98
CA ILE A 341 14.77 15.52 -10.87
C ILE A 341 14.20 14.17 -11.30
N ASN A 342 14.16 13.22 -10.37
CA ASN A 342 13.50 11.94 -10.61
C ASN A 342 11.97 12.10 -10.54
N PHE A 343 11.28 11.35 -11.38
CA PHE A 343 9.83 11.24 -11.37
C PHE A 343 9.39 9.91 -10.73
N TYR A 344 8.30 9.98 -9.97
CA TYR A 344 7.63 8.84 -9.30
C TYR A 344 6.12 8.94 -9.52
N LEU A 345 5.73 9.08 -10.79
CA LEU A 345 4.39 9.53 -11.17
C LEU A 345 3.33 8.46 -10.89
N HIS A 346 2.22 8.88 -10.27
CA HIS A 346 0.96 8.14 -10.38
C HIS A 346 0.54 8.05 -11.84
N ALA A 347 0.29 6.83 -12.32
CA ALA A 347 -0.19 6.61 -13.68
C ALA A 347 -0.94 5.29 -13.82
N GLY A 348 -2.05 5.34 -14.54
CA GLY A 348 -2.87 4.17 -14.85
C GLY A 348 -3.62 3.60 -13.65
N GLU A 349 -3.88 4.39 -12.61
CA GLU A 349 -4.79 4.06 -11.52
C GLU A 349 -6.25 4.20 -12.00
N THR A 350 -6.64 3.32 -12.92
CA THR A 350 -7.96 3.39 -13.56
C THR A 350 -8.47 2.04 -14.06
N ALA A 351 -9.79 1.86 -14.00
CA ALA A 351 -10.47 0.72 -14.61
C ALA A 351 -10.69 0.92 -16.13
N TRP A 352 -10.52 2.14 -16.65
CA TRP A 352 -10.73 2.44 -18.07
C TRP A 352 -9.59 1.94 -18.98
N LEU A 353 -9.85 1.91 -20.29
CA LEU A 353 -8.91 1.56 -21.35
C LEU A 353 -9.14 2.48 -22.55
N GLY A 354 -8.07 3.07 -23.07
CA GLY A 354 -8.12 3.98 -24.22
C GLY A 354 -8.62 5.38 -23.84
N THR A 355 -8.34 5.80 -22.60
CA THR A 355 -8.65 7.12 -22.08
C THR A 355 -7.36 7.85 -21.67
N SER A 356 -7.45 9.16 -21.46
CA SER A 356 -6.31 9.95 -20.99
C SER A 356 -5.77 9.49 -19.61
N ALA A 357 -6.57 8.77 -18.82
CA ALA A 357 -6.18 8.28 -17.50
C ALA A 357 -5.19 7.11 -17.59
N ASP A 358 -5.49 6.08 -18.39
CA ASP A 358 -4.58 4.94 -18.60
C ASP A 358 -3.42 5.30 -19.53
N GLU A 359 -3.62 6.24 -20.46
CA GLU A 359 -2.55 6.76 -21.32
C GLU A 359 -1.46 7.53 -20.57
N ASN A 360 -1.71 7.97 -19.31
CA ASN A 360 -0.64 8.51 -18.44
C ASN A 360 0.51 7.50 -18.25
N LEU A 361 0.27 6.19 -18.42
CA LEU A 361 1.33 5.19 -18.43
C LEU A 361 2.35 5.44 -19.55
N VAL A 362 1.90 5.87 -20.73
CA VAL A 362 2.77 6.20 -21.87
C VAL A 362 3.70 7.34 -21.46
N ASP A 363 3.13 8.42 -20.94
CA ASP A 363 3.88 9.61 -20.57
C ASP A 363 4.83 9.35 -19.41
N ALA A 364 4.41 8.62 -18.37
CA ALA A 364 5.27 8.26 -17.24
C ALA A 364 6.52 7.48 -17.71
N ILE A 365 6.35 6.54 -18.64
CA ILE A 365 7.46 5.77 -19.23
C ILE A 365 8.35 6.66 -20.09
N LEU A 366 7.79 7.53 -20.93
CA LEU A 366 8.55 8.43 -21.80
C LEU A 366 9.29 9.52 -21.02
N LEU A 367 8.72 10.03 -19.94
CA LEU A 367 9.35 10.96 -19.01
C LEU A 367 10.47 10.30 -18.20
N GLY A 368 10.56 8.97 -18.20
CA GLY A 368 11.61 8.22 -17.51
C GLY A 368 11.37 8.13 -16.01
N SER A 369 10.09 8.00 -15.60
CA SER A 369 9.73 7.74 -14.21
C SER A 369 10.52 6.55 -13.66
N LYS A 370 11.07 6.70 -12.45
CA LYS A 370 11.88 5.65 -11.79
C LYS A 370 11.00 4.53 -11.28
N ARG A 371 9.79 4.89 -10.85
CA ARG A 371 8.71 3.98 -10.47
C ARG A 371 7.38 4.55 -10.96
N ILE A 372 6.38 3.70 -11.12
CA ILE A 372 5.02 4.08 -11.48
C ILE A 372 4.11 3.78 -10.30
N GLY A 373 3.41 4.81 -9.81
CA GLY A 373 2.38 4.68 -8.79
C GLY A 373 1.18 3.91 -9.33
N HIS A 374 0.80 2.82 -8.64
CA HIS A 374 -0.22 1.84 -8.99
C HIS A 374 0.07 1.04 -10.26
N GLY A 375 0.06 1.68 -11.44
CA GLY A 375 0.15 0.98 -12.71
C GLY A 375 -0.99 -0.01 -12.94
N TYR A 376 -2.19 0.26 -12.39
CA TYR A 376 -3.29 -0.69 -12.35
C TYR A 376 -3.76 -1.13 -13.76
N ALA A 377 -3.86 -0.20 -14.70
CA ALA A 377 -4.29 -0.47 -16.07
C ALA A 377 -3.20 -1.08 -16.98
N LEU A 378 -1.95 -1.22 -16.52
CA LEU A 378 -0.81 -1.59 -17.39
C LEU A 378 -0.97 -2.95 -18.08
N MET A 379 -1.66 -3.92 -17.47
CA MET A 379 -1.96 -5.20 -18.12
C MET A 379 -2.77 -5.08 -19.42
N LYS A 380 -3.48 -3.98 -19.62
CA LYS A 380 -4.25 -3.70 -20.84
C LYS A 380 -3.37 -3.17 -21.98
N HIS A 381 -2.08 -2.90 -21.70
CA HIS A 381 -1.12 -2.26 -22.60
C HIS A 381 0.13 -3.12 -22.80
N PRO A 382 0.09 -4.18 -23.62
CA PRO A 382 1.20 -5.15 -23.74
C PRO A 382 2.54 -4.52 -24.17
N SER A 383 2.51 -3.52 -25.06
CA SER A 383 3.71 -2.78 -25.47
C SER A 383 4.31 -1.97 -24.32
N LEU A 384 3.47 -1.37 -23.47
CA LEU A 384 3.92 -0.62 -22.30
C LEU A 384 4.43 -1.55 -21.20
N MET A 385 3.76 -2.68 -20.98
CA MET A 385 4.25 -3.73 -20.06
C MET A 385 5.65 -4.20 -20.45
N SER A 386 5.87 -4.49 -21.74
CA SER A 386 7.20 -4.84 -22.27
C SER A 386 8.22 -3.73 -22.05
N ALA A 387 7.83 -2.46 -22.26
CA ALA A 387 8.71 -1.31 -22.00
C ALA A 387 9.08 -1.17 -20.52
N VAL A 388 8.11 -1.35 -19.60
CA VAL A 388 8.32 -1.32 -18.15
C VAL A 388 9.31 -2.39 -17.72
N MET A 389 9.13 -3.64 -18.17
CA MET A 389 10.06 -4.72 -17.85
C MET A 389 11.46 -4.47 -18.42
N LYS A 390 11.56 -4.05 -19.69
CA LYS A 390 12.85 -3.80 -20.34
C LYS A 390 13.63 -2.64 -19.71
N LYS A 391 12.91 -1.62 -19.24
CA LYS A 391 13.50 -0.42 -18.60
C LYS A 391 13.67 -0.56 -17.10
N ASP A 392 13.28 -1.69 -16.53
CA ASP A 392 13.35 -1.97 -15.09
C ASP A 392 12.66 -0.89 -14.23
N ILE A 393 11.46 -0.48 -14.66
CA ILE A 393 10.65 0.53 -13.96
C ILE A 393 9.76 -0.19 -12.95
N ALA A 394 9.93 0.07 -11.66
CA ALA A 394 9.12 -0.63 -10.66
C ALA A 394 7.68 -0.12 -10.59
N LEU A 395 6.75 -1.04 -10.36
CA LEU A 395 5.33 -0.78 -10.11
C LEU A 395 5.09 -0.74 -8.60
N GLU A 396 4.61 0.39 -8.10
CA GLU A 396 4.24 0.56 -6.69
C GLU A 396 2.77 0.15 -6.52
N VAL A 397 2.53 -1.05 -6.01
CA VAL A 397 1.18 -1.61 -5.94
C VAL A 397 0.61 -1.50 -4.52
N ASN A 398 -0.58 -0.90 -4.42
CA ASN A 398 -1.32 -0.66 -3.18
C ASN A 398 -2.67 -1.39 -3.25
N VAL A 399 -2.69 -2.67 -2.83
CA VAL A 399 -3.83 -3.57 -3.09
C VAL A 399 -5.09 -3.11 -2.36
N ILE A 400 -4.96 -2.73 -1.09
CA ILE A 400 -6.10 -2.30 -0.27
C ILE A 400 -6.68 -0.98 -0.79
N SER A 401 -5.82 -0.03 -1.17
CA SER A 401 -6.24 1.22 -1.81
C SER A 401 -7.09 0.96 -3.05
N ASN A 402 -6.64 0.08 -3.95
CA ASN A 402 -7.38 -0.24 -5.17
C ASN A 402 -8.75 -0.90 -4.90
N VAL A 403 -8.90 -1.66 -3.82
CA VAL A 403 -10.21 -2.20 -3.41
C VAL A 403 -11.10 -1.10 -2.84
N VAL A 404 -10.57 -0.33 -1.89
CA VAL A 404 -11.34 0.70 -1.17
C VAL A 404 -11.78 1.82 -2.11
N LEU A 405 -10.98 2.15 -3.13
CA LEU A 405 -11.29 3.15 -4.14
C LEU A 405 -12.07 2.58 -5.35
N SER A 406 -12.68 1.41 -5.19
CA SER A 406 -13.61 0.80 -6.16
C SER A 406 -13.01 0.44 -7.53
N LEU A 407 -11.71 0.10 -7.61
CA LEU A 407 -11.11 -0.41 -8.86
C LEU A 407 -11.29 -1.92 -9.03
N VAL A 408 -11.38 -2.66 -7.92
CA VAL A 408 -11.67 -4.10 -7.90
C VAL A 408 -12.41 -4.49 -6.62
N HIS A 409 -13.44 -5.32 -6.74
CA HIS A 409 -14.17 -5.85 -5.58
C HIS A 409 -13.54 -7.14 -5.03
N ASP A 410 -13.14 -8.05 -5.91
CA ASP A 410 -12.52 -9.33 -5.57
C ASP A 410 -11.04 -9.29 -5.94
N VAL A 411 -10.16 -9.21 -4.92
CA VAL A 411 -8.72 -9.02 -5.13
C VAL A 411 -8.05 -10.15 -5.91
N ARG A 412 -8.68 -11.32 -6.05
CA ARG A 412 -8.17 -12.37 -6.95
C ARG A 412 -8.08 -11.93 -8.41
N ASN A 413 -8.87 -10.92 -8.79
CA ASN A 413 -8.86 -10.32 -10.13
C ASN A 413 -7.96 -9.08 -10.23
N HIS A 414 -7.20 -8.76 -9.18
CA HIS A 414 -6.30 -7.62 -9.17
C HIS A 414 -5.16 -7.83 -10.19
N PRO A 415 -4.79 -6.82 -11.01
CA PRO A 415 -3.75 -6.93 -12.04
C PRO A 415 -2.37 -7.34 -11.51
N LEU A 416 -2.12 -7.10 -10.22
CA LEU A 416 -0.96 -7.60 -9.49
C LEU A 416 -0.77 -9.12 -9.64
N ALA A 417 -1.83 -9.92 -9.75
CA ALA A 417 -1.70 -11.36 -9.96
C ALA A 417 -0.88 -11.67 -11.22
N SER A 418 -1.11 -10.92 -12.30
CA SER A 418 -0.35 -11.03 -13.54
C SER A 418 1.06 -10.48 -13.41
N TYR A 419 1.26 -9.34 -12.72
CA TYR A 419 2.61 -8.81 -12.47
C TYR A 419 3.49 -9.79 -11.69
N LEU A 420 2.92 -10.43 -10.68
CA LEU A 420 3.60 -11.46 -9.90
C LEU A 420 3.93 -12.68 -10.74
N ALA A 421 2.99 -13.18 -11.54
CA ALA A 421 3.20 -14.34 -12.41
C ALA A 421 4.28 -14.11 -13.48
N MET A 422 4.39 -12.88 -13.99
CA MET A 422 5.39 -12.51 -15.01
C MET A 422 6.78 -12.16 -14.45
N GLY A 423 6.96 -12.15 -13.12
CA GLY A 423 8.23 -11.72 -12.53
C GLY A 423 8.50 -10.22 -12.70
N ALA A 424 7.46 -9.40 -12.79
CA ALA A 424 7.58 -7.96 -13.00
C ALA A 424 8.26 -7.25 -11.80
N PRO A 425 8.91 -6.09 -12.02
CA PRO A 425 9.51 -5.31 -10.94
C PRO A 425 8.42 -4.67 -10.06
N VAL A 426 7.97 -5.38 -9.03
CA VAL A 426 6.91 -4.92 -8.12
C VAL A 426 7.49 -4.51 -6.78
N VAL A 427 7.02 -3.40 -6.24
CA VAL A 427 7.15 -3.03 -4.82
C VAL A 427 5.75 -2.91 -4.22
N LEU A 428 5.49 -3.65 -3.14
CA LEU A 428 4.23 -3.51 -2.40
C LEU A 428 4.32 -2.35 -1.42
N SER A 429 3.21 -1.63 -1.28
CA SER A 429 3.07 -0.52 -0.36
C SER A 429 1.59 -0.39 0.07
N SER A 430 1.28 0.64 0.85
CA SER A 430 0.00 0.77 1.56
C SER A 430 -0.80 2.03 1.24
N ASP A 431 -0.19 2.98 0.53
CA ASP A 431 -0.80 4.25 0.16
C ASP A 431 -1.22 5.09 1.40
N ASP A 432 -2.49 5.06 1.76
CA ASP A 432 -3.09 5.79 2.88
C ASP A 432 -3.66 4.86 3.98
N PRO A 433 -2.84 4.03 4.65
CA PRO A 433 -3.32 2.97 5.55
C PRO A 433 -4.24 3.48 6.67
N GLY A 434 -4.04 4.72 7.13
CA GLY A 434 -4.90 5.38 8.09
C GLY A 434 -6.34 5.56 7.59
N ALA A 435 -6.50 5.99 6.34
CA ALA A 435 -7.81 6.18 5.71
C ALA A 435 -8.53 4.86 5.46
N TRP A 436 -7.78 3.78 5.21
CA TRP A 436 -8.31 2.43 5.02
C TRP A 436 -8.60 1.71 6.34
N SER A 437 -8.22 2.28 7.49
CA SER A 437 -8.14 1.52 8.76
C SER A 437 -7.38 0.20 8.60
N ALA A 438 -6.23 0.26 7.94
CA ALA A 438 -5.27 -0.82 7.77
C ALA A 438 -4.05 -0.61 8.66
N GLU A 439 -3.33 -1.71 8.93
CA GLU A 439 -1.98 -1.64 9.47
C GLU A 439 -1.01 -1.03 8.45
N PRO A 440 0.14 -0.48 8.88
CA PRO A 440 1.03 0.30 8.02
C PRO A 440 1.33 -0.36 6.67
N VAL A 441 1.82 -1.60 6.62
CA VAL A 441 2.13 -2.32 5.37
C VAL A 441 1.76 -3.82 5.43
N SER A 442 1.70 -4.40 6.63
CA SER A 442 1.43 -5.85 6.82
C SER A 442 0.10 -6.30 6.23
N HIS A 443 -0.95 -5.47 6.26
CA HIS A 443 -2.23 -5.83 5.65
C HIS A 443 -2.12 -5.96 4.13
N ASP A 444 -1.47 -5.03 3.42
CA ASP A 444 -1.26 -5.13 1.97
C ASP A 444 -0.41 -6.35 1.60
N PHE A 445 0.66 -6.65 2.35
CA PHE A 445 1.44 -7.88 2.13
C PHE A 445 0.59 -9.14 2.33
N PHE A 446 -0.26 -9.17 3.35
CA PHE A 446 -1.15 -10.31 3.63
C PHE A 446 -2.19 -10.49 2.52
N VAL A 447 -2.90 -9.42 2.14
CA VAL A 447 -3.92 -9.47 1.08
C VAL A 447 -3.28 -9.82 -0.26
N ALA A 448 -2.10 -9.28 -0.58
CA ALA A 448 -1.35 -9.66 -1.76
C ALA A 448 -0.96 -11.16 -1.74
N PHE A 449 -0.43 -11.66 -0.62
CA PHE A 449 0.08 -13.04 -0.54
C PHE A 449 -1.01 -14.12 -0.50
N MET A 450 -2.14 -13.82 0.15
CA MET A 450 -3.25 -14.77 0.34
C MET A 450 -4.38 -14.59 -0.67
N GLY A 451 -4.69 -13.36 -1.06
CA GLY A 451 -5.81 -13.03 -1.93
C GLY A 451 -5.44 -12.90 -3.40
N VAL A 452 -4.26 -12.34 -3.72
CA VAL A 452 -3.88 -12.01 -5.09
C VAL A 452 -2.92 -13.03 -5.70
N ALA A 453 -1.88 -13.39 -4.96
CA ALA A 453 -0.82 -14.25 -5.44
C ALA A 453 -1.30 -15.69 -5.68
N SER A 454 -0.55 -16.42 -6.49
CA SER A 454 -0.75 -17.86 -6.64
C SER A 454 -0.76 -18.53 -5.26
N LYS A 455 -1.61 -19.54 -5.12
CA LYS A 455 -1.59 -20.43 -3.95
C LYS A 455 -0.20 -21.05 -3.74
N HIS A 456 0.57 -21.24 -4.81
CA HIS A 456 1.95 -21.74 -4.77
C HIS A 456 3.01 -20.67 -4.48
N ALA A 457 2.65 -19.39 -4.46
CA ALA A 457 3.58 -18.34 -4.05
C ALA A 457 3.95 -18.51 -2.57
N ASP A 458 5.22 -18.37 -2.27
CA ASP A 458 5.79 -18.81 -1.00
C ASP A 458 6.76 -17.77 -0.39
N LEU A 459 7.61 -18.17 0.56
CA LEU A 459 8.54 -17.28 1.25
C LEU A 459 9.48 -16.53 0.27
N ARG A 460 9.78 -17.12 -0.89
CA ARG A 460 10.64 -16.52 -1.91
C ARG A 460 10.04 -15.25 -2.50
N MET A 461 8.73 -15.26 -2.76
CA MET A 461 8.01 -14.08 -3.26
C MET A 461 8.07 -12.95 -2.22
N LEU A 462 7.81 -13.27 -0.95
CA LEU A 462 7.84 -12.30 0.14
C LEU A 462 9.24 -11.68 0.31
N LYS A 463 10.29 -12.51 0.29
CA LYS A 463 11.69 -12.07 0.32
C LYS A 463 12.02 -11.18 -0.87
N GLN A 464 11.61 -11.57 -2.09
CA GLN A 464 11.86 -10.79 -3.30
C GLN A 464 11.16 -9.43 -3.26
N LEU A 465 9.93 -9.34 -2.78
CA LEU A 465 9.21 -8.06 -2.67
C LEU A 465 9.87 -7.13 -1.65
N ALA A 466 10.34 -7.67 -0.52
CA ALA A 466 11.11 -6.90 0.44
C ALA A 466 12.44 -6.42 -0.16
N LEU A 467 13.17 -7.27 -0.89
CA LEU A 467 14.39 -6.88 -1.60
C LEU A 467 14.14 -5.85 -2.70
N ASN A 468 13.04 -5.97 -3.45
CA ASN A 468 12.64 -4.99 -4.47
C ASN A 468 12.46 -3.60 -3.86
N SER A 469 11.85 -3.50 -2.67
CA SER A 469 11.70 -2.21 -1.98
C SER A 469 13.05 -1.54 -1.66
N ILE A 470 14.12 -2.32 -1.50
CA ILE A 470 15.49 -1.81 -1.30
C ILE A 470 16.07 -1.39 -2.66
N THR A 471 16.00 -2.29 -3.65
CA THR A 471 16.54 -2.08 -5.01
C THR A 471 15.98 -0.83 -5.67
N TYR A 472 14.66 -0.63 -5.60
CA TYR A 472 13.97 0.48 -6.27
C TYR A 472 13.79 1.72 -5.38
N SER A 473 14.35 1.73 -4.17
CA SER A 473 14.42 2.95 -3.36
C SER A 473 15.25 4.04 -4.05
N ALA A 474 14.98 5.28 -3.68
CA ALA A 474 15.71 6.49 -4.04
C ALA A 474 16.96 6.71 -3.16
N LEU A 475 17.33 5.74 -2.31
CA LEU A 475 18.63 5.72 -1.64
C LEU A 475 19.75 5.63 -2.69
N ASP A 476 20.91 6.17 -2.35
CA ASP A 476 22.14 5.94 -3.07
C ASP A 476 22.69 4.53 -2.77
N ASP A 477 23.79 4.15 -3.41
CA ASP A 477 24.36 2.81 -3.28
C ASP A 477 24.81 2.50 -1.85
N GLU A 478 25.30 3.52 -1.11
CA GLU A 478 25.66 3.38 0.30
C GLU A 478 24.42 3.15 1.18
N GLY A 479 23.38 3.97 1.01
CA GLY A 479 22.11 3.82 1.72
C GLY A 479 21.45 2.47 1.44
N LYS A 480 21.44 2.01 0.18
CA LYS A 480 20.94 0.68 -0.20
C LYS A 480 21.75 -0.44 0.44
N SER A 481 23.08 -0.31 0.45
CA SER A 481 23.96 -1.29 1.10
C SER A 481 23.71 -1.38 2.61
N ARG A 482 23.52 -0.23 3.27
CA ARG A 482 23.18 -0.15 4.70
C ARG A 482 21.81 -0.77 4.99
N LEU A 483 20.79 -0.42 4.21
CA LEU A 483 19.44 -0.98 4.32
C LEU A 483 19.44 -2.50 4.09
N LEU A 484 20.16 -3.00 3.07
CA LEU A 484 20.28 -4.42 2.80
C LEU A 484 20.96 -5.17 3.96
N LYS A 485 21.98 -4.58 4.59
CA LYS A 485 22.63 -5.16 5.76
C LYS A 485 21.64 -5.32 6.92
N VAL A 486 20.92 -4.25 7.28
CA VAL A 486 19.90 -4.30 8.34
C VAL A 486 18.81 -5.31 8.00
N PHE A 487 18.31 -5.30 6.76
CA PHE A 487 17.32 -6.24 6.29
C PHE A 487 17.78 -7.68 6.48
N ASN A 488 19.00 -8.04 6.06
CA ASN A 488 19.53 -9.39 6.21
C ASN A 488 19.65 -9.83 7.68
N GLU A 489 20.02 -8.92 8.58
CA GLU A 489 20.09 -9.20 10.02
C GLU A 489 18.69 -9.45 10.61
N ARG A 490 17.71 -8.60 10.28
CA ARG A 490 16.31 -8.76 10.71
C ARG A 490 15.66 -9.98 10.06
N TRP A 491 15.98 -10.29 8.81
CA TRP A 491 15.43 -11.44 8.07
C TRP A 491 15.88 -12.75 8.70
N LYS A 492 17.17 -12.90 9.02
CA LYS A 492 17.69 -14.06 9.75
C LYS A 492 17.02 -14.25 11.11
N ARG A 493 16.77 -13.15 11.84
CA ARG A 493 16.04 -13.19 13.11
C ARG A 493 14.60 -13.65 12.90
N PHE A 494 13.91 -13.07 11.93
CA PHE A 494 12.55 -13.44 11.57
C PHE A 494 12.42 -14.92 11.23
N VAL A 495 13.30 -15.46 10.37
CA VAL A 495 13.33 -16.88 10.00
C VAL A 495 13.51 -17.74 11.25
N ARG A 496 14.50 -17.42 12.10
CA ARG A 496 14.70 -18.11 13.38
C ARG A 496 13.45 -18.09 14.26
N ASP A 497 12.84 -16.92 14.41
CA ASP A 497 11.65 -16.76 15.24
C ASP A 497 10.49 -17.60 14.68
N VAL A 498 10.38 -17.80 13.36
CA VAL A 498 9.33 -18.64 12.76
C VAL A 498 9.58 -20.11 13.07
N ILE A 499 10.81 -20.60 12.90
CA ILE A 499 11.15 -22.01 13.13
C ILE A 499 11.19 -22.41 14.60
N THR A 500 11.25 -21.44 15.53
CA THR A 500 11.23 -21.71 16.98
C THR A 500 9.88 -21.44 17.64
N ASP A 501 8.92 -20.85 16.92
CA ASP A 501 7.60 -20.54 17.47
C ASP A 501 6.74 -21.80 17.58
N VAL A 502 6.66 -22.34 18.79
CA VAL A 502 5.90 -23.55 19.11
C VAL A 502 4.43 -23.41 18.69
N SER A 503 3.85 -22.21 18.73
CA SER A 503 2.45 -21.97 18.33
C SER A 503 2.20 -22.08 16.82
N LEU A 504 3.27 -22.06 16.01
CA LEU A 504 3.22 -22.26 14.56
C LEU A 504 3.57 -23.70 14.16
N ILE A 505 4.35 -24.40 14.99
CA ILE A 505 4.87 -25.75 14.72
C ILE A 505 3.90 -26.82 15.23
N ASP A 506 3.40 -26.66 16.46
CA ASP A 506 2.69 -27.70 17.17
C ASP A 506 1.17 -27.58 16.96
N THR A 507 0.65 -28.37 16.03
CA THR A 507 -0.79 -28.59 15.87
C THR A 507 -1.08 -30.07 15.73
N ASN A 508 -0.75 -30.85 16.76
CA ASN A 508 -1.44 -32.10 17.08
C ASN A 508 -2.71 -31.82 17.90
N VAL A 509 -3.45 -30.73 17.60
CA VAL A 509 -4.68 -30.37 18.30
C VAL A 509 -5.73 -29.91 17.28
N ILE A 510 -6.64 -30.86 17.02
CA ILE A 510 -7.96 -30.86 16.35
C ILE A 510 -7.95 -31.38 14.91
#